data_AF-A0A3S0L6Z7-F1
#
_entry.id   AF-A0A3S0L6Z7-F1
#
_cell.length_a   1.000
_cell.length_b   1.000
_cell.length_c   1.000
_cell.angle_alpha   90.00
_cell.angle_beta   90.00
_cell.angle_gamma   90.00
#
_symmetry.space_group_name_H-M   'P 1'
#
loop_
_entity.id
_entity.type
_entity.pdbx_description
1 polymer ?
#
loop_
_entity_poly.entity_id
_entity_poly.type
_entity_poly.pdbx_seq_one_letter_code
_entity_poly.pdbx_strand_id
1 'polypeptide(L)'
;MTDSLQVDNPYKHSQLAQQFESVSDLRRAEIEFKAAIQAADALPLAEYKQHFQSNLAQEHIVKQAAENFDSAPPRIGSLEQIAQAYHELIALPFLTRLQLAGFYARHEALPEAKEACDEAFRVGLDALVDDDKSIQAMYKRAEELQRHLIEILGPEDVEKIFLKNFDKLDVNKDGFVDEAELRRAQLDITISAETQQVVRYLLHNYLAVEKASNDEFGLEIRGITKADVHKYEGNASARWKRVKKKK
;
A
#
# COMPACT_ATOMS: atom_id res chain seq x y z
N MET A 1 24.11 7.97 -34.65
CA MET A 1 24.49 8.27 -33.26
C MET A 1 23.19 8.33 -32.48
N THR A 2 22.81 7.24 -31.80
CA THR A 2 21.68 7.25 -30.87
C THR A 2 22.18 7.93 -29.61
N ASP A 3 21.72 9.15 -29.33
CA ASP A 3 21.90 9.76 -28.01
C ASP A 3 21.30 8.80 -27.00
N SER A 4 22.15 8.14 -26.21
CA SER A 4 21.70 7.29 -25.12
C SER A 4 20.95 8.19 -24.15
N LEU A 5 19.63 8.08 -24.11
CA LEU A 5 18.81 8.74 -23.10
C LEU A 5 19.38 8.36 -21.74
N GLN A 6 19.93 9.33 -21.03
CA GLN A 6 20.42 9.12 -19.68
C GLN A 6 19.20 8.93 -18.78
N VAL A 7 18.82 7.68 -18.55
CA VAL A 7 17.72 7.33 -17.65
C VAL A 7 18.19 7.54 -16.21
N ASP A 8 17.40 8.28 -15.43
CA ASP A 8 17.72 8.52 -14.03
C ASP A 8 17.65 7.22 -13.21
N ASN A 9 18.45 7.12 -12.15
CA ASN A 9 18.58 5.88 -11.39
C ASN A 9 17.62 5.88 -10.17
N PRO A 10 16.52 5.11 -10.19
CA PRO A 10 15.56 5.06 -9.08
C PRO A 10 16.18 4.59 -7.75
N TYR A 11 17.19 3.70 -7.78
CA TYR A 11 17.87 3.23 -6.58
C TYR A 11 18.65 4.35 -5.88
N LYS A 12 19.28 5.23 -6.68
CA LYS A 12 20.03 6.38 -6.14
C LYS A 12 19.09 7.31 -5.37
N HIS A 13 17.94 7.63 -5.96
CA HIS A 13 16.92 8.44 -5.30
C HIS A 13 16.36 7.77 -4.05
N SER A 14 16.06 6.47 -4.09
CA SER A 14 15.58 5.72 -2.92
C SER A 14 16.61 5.73 -1.77
N GLN A 15 17.90 5.57 -2.07
CA GLN A 15 18.98 5.65 -1.08
C GLN A 15 19.11 7.05 -0.48
N LEU A 16 19.09 8.10 -1.33
CA LEU A 16 19.12 9.49 -0.86
C LEU A 16 17.91 9.82 0.00
N ALA A 17 16.72 9.33 -0.35
CA ALA A 17 15.50 9.50 0.43
C ALA A 17 15.66 8.91 1.84
N GLN A 18 16.18 7.68 1.94
CA GLN A 18 16.45 7.03 3.22
C GLN A 18 17.52 7.78 4.04
N GLN A 19 18.55 8.32 3.39
CA GLN A 19 19.56 9.16 4.05
C GLN A 19 18.93 10.42 4.62
N PHE A 20 18.12 11.14 3.85
CA PHE A 20 17.39 12.33 4.33
C PHE A 20 16.40 11.99 5.46
N GLU A 21 15.69 10.86 5.37
CA GLU A 21 14.81 10.38 6.45
C GLU A 21 15.61 10.13 7.74
N SER A 22 16.79 9.51 7.63
CA SER A 22 17.64 9.19 8.80
C SER A 22 18.15 10.42 9.55
N VAL A 23 18.29 11.57 8.88
CA VAL A 23 18.66 12.86 9.48
C VAL A 23 17.46 13.75 9.77
N SER A 24 16.24 13.20 9.73
CA SER A 24 14.96 13.91 9.96
C SER A 24 14.65 15.05 8.97
N ASP A 25 15.28 15.07 7.79
CA ASP A 25 14.91 15.98 6.70
C ASP A 25 13.77 15.38 5.87
N LEU A 26 12.57 15.35 6.47
CA LEU A 26 11.39 14.69 5.90
C LEU A 26 10.98 15.28 4.55
N ARG A 27 11.19 16.59 4.34
CA ARG A 27 10.83 17.26 3.09
C ARG A 27 11.72 16.79 1.94
N ARG A 28 13.03 16.72 2.15
CA ARG A 28 13.94 16.20 1.11
C ARG A 28 13.74 14.70 0.90
N ALA A 29 13.47 13.94 1.97
CA ALA A 29 13.12 12.53 1.85
C ALA A 29 11.89 12.31 0.95
N GLU A 30 10.81 13.07 1.16
CA GLU A 30 9.60 13.01 0.31
C GLU A 30 9.91 13.33 -1.16
N ILE A 31 10.74 14.36 -1.42
CA ILE A 31 11.13 14.76 -2.78
C ILE A 31 11.90 13.63 -3.47
N GLU A 32 12.87 13.03 -2.79
CA GLU A 32 13.68 11.95 -3.35
C GLU A 32 12.87 10.65 -3.55
N PHE A 33 11.95 10.30 -2.65
CA PHE A 33 11.04 9.17 -2.90
C PHE A 33 10.18 9.40 -4.15
N LYS A 34 9.68 10.63 -4.35
CA LYS A 34 8.94 10.99 -5.57
C LYS A 34 9.81 10.97 -6.83
N ALA A 35 11.06 11.41 -6.74
CA ALA A 35 12.02 11.29 -7.83
C ALA A 35 12.32 9.81 -8.17
N ALA A 36 12.41 8.94 -7.16
CA ALA A 36 12.57 7.50 -7.37
C ALA A 36 11.40 6.89 -8.16
N ILE A 37 10.16 7.31 -7.87
CA ILE A 37 8.98 6.88 -8.63
C ILE A 37 9.07 7.36 -10.09
N GLN A 38 9.38 8.64 -10.31
CA GLN A 38 9.52 9.20 -11.66
C GLN A 38 10.61 8.49 -12.47
N ALA A 39 11.75 8.20 -11.84
CA ALA A 39 12.85 7.47 -12.44
C ALA A 39 12.45 6.02 -12.77
N ALA A 40 11.70 5.35 -11.88
CA ALA A 40 11.20 3.99 -12.10
C ALA A 40 10.18 3.92 -13.24
N ASP A 41 9.28 4.90 -13.33
CA ASP A 41 8.28 4.99 -14.40
C ASP A 41 8.91 5.31 -15.77
N ALA A 42 10.08 5.97 -15.77
CA ALA A 42 10.84 6.30 -16.98
C ALA A 42 11.72 5.14 -17.49
N LEU A 43 11.78 4.01 -16.78
CA LEU A 43 12.57 2.86 -17.22
C LEU A 43 12.02 2.28 -18.53
N PRO A 44 12.88 1.89 -19.49
CA PRO A 44 12.46 1.22 -20.71
C PRO A 44 12.11 -0.25 -20.45
N LEU A 45 11.09 -0.50 -19.62
CA LEU A 45 10.73 -1.84 -19.14
C LEU A 45 10.44 -2.82 -20.28
N ALA A 46 9.88 -2.36 -21.40
CA ALA A 46 9.65 -3.20 -22.57
C ALA A 46 10.98 -3.77 -23.13
N GLU A 47 12.01 -2.93 -23.25
CA GLU A 47 13.34 -3.35 -23.72
C GLU A 47 14.00 -4.30 -22.72
N TYR A 48 13.89 -4.00 -21.42
CA TYR A 48 14.42 -4.88 -20.38
C TYR A 48 13.76 -6.27 -20.40
N LYS A 49 12.44 -6.35 -20.59
CA LYS A 49 11.73 -7.63 -20.73
C LYS A 49 12.19 -8.40 -21.96
N GLN A 50 12.36 -7.73 -23.09
CA GLN A 50 12.85 -8.37 -24.31
C GLN A 50 14.29 -8.88 -24.14
N HIS A 51 15.17 -8.09 -23.52
CA HIS A 51 16.54 -8.52 -23.21
C HIS A 51 16.56 -9.71 -22.25
N PHE A 52 15.72 -9.70 -21.22
CA PHE A 52 15.59 -10.81 -20.29
C PHE A 52 15.17 -12.10 -20.99
N GLN A 53 14.12 -12.06 -21.81
CA GLN A 53 13.65 -13.21 -22.57
C GLN A 53 14.71 -13.73 -23.56
N SER A 54 15.44 -12.82 -24.21
CA SER A 54 16.53 -13.18 -25.13
C SER A 54 17.67 -13.88 -24.39
N ASN A 55 18.06 -13.35 -23.22
CA ASN A 55 19.10 -13.95 -22.37
C ASN A 55 18.67 -15.32 -21.84
N LEU A 56 17.42 -15.48 -21.39
CA LEU A 56 16.88 -16.77 -20.99
C LEU A 56 16.92 -17.79 -22.14
N ALA A 57 16.47 -17.39 -23.33
CA ALA A 57 16.49 -18.27 -24.51
C ALA A 57 17.91 -18.71 -24.88
N GLN A 58 18.87 -17.78 -24.86
CA GLN A 58 20.28 -18.07 -25.11
C GLN A 58 20.85 -19.04 -24.07
N GLU A 59 20.56 -18.83 -22.78
CA GLU A 59 21.00 -19.71 -21.70
C GLU A 59 20.39 -21.12 -21.81
N HIS A 60 19.13 -21.23 -22.25
CA HIS A 60 18.52 -22.53 -22.54
C HIS A 60 19.25 -23.27 -23.67
N ILE A 61 19.59 -22.58 -24.76
CA ILE A 61 20.37 -23.15 -25.88
C ILE A 61 21.75 -23.60 -25.39
N VAL A 62 22.44 -22.76 -24.61
CA VAL A 62 23.76 -23.09 -24.04
C VAL A 62 23.68 -24.28 -23.09
N LYS A 63 22.62 -24.38 -22.27
CA LYS A 63 22.41 -25.52 -21.36
C LYS A 63 22.17 -26.81 -22.13
N GLN A 64 21.32 -26.79 -23.16
CA GLN A 64 21.10 -27.95 -24.04
C GLN A 64 22.37 -28.33 -24.81
N ALA A 65 23.17 -27.35 -25.24
CA ALA A 65 24.46 -27.63 -25.87
C ALA A 65 25.46 -28.23 -24.89
N ALA A 66 25.55 -27.70 -23.66
CA ALA A 66 26.46 -28.22 -22.63
C ALA A 66 26.10 -29.65 -22.18
N GLU A 67 24.82 -30.04 -22.20
CA GLU A 67 24.41 -31.44 -22.01
C GLU A 67 24.96 -32.37 -23.10
N ASN A 68 25.31 -31.81 -24.27
CA ASN A 68 25.90 -32.54 -25.39
C ASN A 68 27.45 -32.42 -25.49
N PHE A 69 28.10 -31.59 -24.66
CA PHE A 69 29.56 -31.35 -24.72
C PHE A 69 30.21 -31.43 -23.32
N ASP A 70 31.29 -32.20 -23.18
CA ASP A 70 32.01 -32.47 -21.92
C ASP A 70 32.70 -31.25 -21.25
N SER A 71 32.53 -30.04 -21.77
CA SER A 71 33.11 -28.84 -21.16
C SER A 71 32.24 -27.60 -21.38
N ALA A 72 31.72 -27.06 -20.27
CA ALA A 72 30.92 -25.83 -20.29
C ALA A 72 31.82 -24.59 -20.32
N PRO A 73 31.52 -23.57 -21.12
CA PRO A 73 32.25 -22.30 -21.12
C PRO A 73 32.06 -21.53 -19.79
N PRO A 74 33.03 -20.69 -19.39
CA PRO A 74 32.93 -19.87 -18.19
C PRO A 74 31.78 -18.85 -18.31
N ARG A 75 30.93 -18.78 -17.28
CA ARG A 75 29.73 -17.93 -17.23
C ARG A 75 29.97 -16.66 -16.40
N ILE A 76 29.42 -15.52 -16.84
CA ILE A 76 29.40 -14.26 -16.07
C ILE A 76 28.10 -14.25 -15.25
N GLY A 77 28.19 -14.59 -13.96
CA GLY A 77 27.05 -14.69 -13.04
C GLY A 77 26.23 -15.97 -13.19
N SER A 78 25.48 -16.35 -12.15
CA SER A 78 24.48 -17.42 -12.28
C SER A 78 23.22 -16.88 -12.96
N LEU A 79 22.52 -17.72 -13.73
CA LEU A 79 21.22 -17.39 -14.34
C LEU A 79 20.23 -16.79 -13.33
N GLU A 80 20.29 -17.30 -12.10
CA GLU A 80 19.52 -16.84 -10.95
C GLU A 80 19.82 -15.38 -10.57
N GLN A 81 21.10 -14.96 -10.55
CA GLN A 81 21.48 -13.58 -10.27
C GLN A 81 20.98 -12.61 -11.35
N ILE A 82 21.04 -13.03 -12.61
CA ILE A 82 20.52 -12.23 -13.73
C ILE A 82 19.00 -12.11 -13.60
N ALA A 83 18.30 -13.22 -13.38
CA ALA A 83 16.85 -13.22 -13.19
C ALA A 83 16.42 -12.32 -12.02
N GLN A 84 17.09 -12.43 -10.87
CA GLN A 84 16.83 -11.59 -9.71
C GLN A 84 16.97 -10.09 -10.03
N ALA A 85 18.04 -9.70 -10.74
CA ALA A 85 18.27 -8.31 -11.10
C ALA A 85 17.17 -7.78 -12.05
N TYR A 86 16.73 -8.59 -13.02
CA TYR A 86 15.62 -8.21 -13.91
C TYR A 86 14.29 -8.14 -13.17
N HIS A 87 14.01 -9.08 -12.26
CA HIS A 87 12.78 -9.07 -11.48
C HIS A 87 12.70 -7.81 -10.60
N GLU A 88 13.78 -7.46 -9.92
CA GLU A 88 13.85 -6.23 -9.12
C GLU A 88 13.58 -5.01 -9.98
N LEU A 89 14.26 -4.90 -11.13
CA LEU A 89 14.12 -3.78 -12.06
C LEU A 89 12.69 -3.63 -12.59
N ILE A 90 12.05 -4.74 -12.97
CA ILE A 90 10.67 -4.78 -13.46
C ILE A 90 9.68 -4.42 -12.36
N ALA A 91 9.96 -4.77 -11.11
CA ALA A 91 9.10 -4.48 -9.96
C ALA A 91 9.25 -3.04 -9.42
N LEU A 92 10.24 -2.26 -9.87
CA LEU A 92 10.51 -0.92 -9.31
C LEU A 92 9.33 0.06 -9.33
N PRO A 93 8.50 0.16 -10.39
CA PRO A 93 7.33 1.06 -10.37
C PRO A 93 6.37 0.77 -9.20
N PHE A 94 6.21 -0.50 -8.85
CA PHE A 94 5.42 -0.93 -7.69
C PHE A 94 6.18 -0.65 -6.38
N LEU A 95 7.43 -1.11 -6.28
CA LEU A 95 8.21 -1.06 -5.04
C LEU A 95 8.51 0.38 -4.59
N THR A 96 8.80 1.31 -5.50
CA THR A 96 9.07 2.71 -5.16
C THR A 96 7.85 3.43 -4.58
N ARG A 97 6.65 3.13 -5.09
CA ARG A 97 5.39 3.62 -4.52
C ARG A 97 5.11 3.03 -3.15
N LEU A 98 5.38 1.74 -2.97
CA LEU A 98 5.28 1.09 -1.66
C LEU A 98 6.26 1.68 -0.64
N GLN A 99 7.48 2.03 -1.05
CA GLN A 99 8.45 2.73 -0.20
C GLN A 99 7.92 4.10 0.24
N LEU A 100 7.37 4.89 -0.69
CA LEU A 100 6.75 6.18 -0.37
C LEU A 100 5.53 6.02 0.55
N ALA A 101 4.68 5.02 0.32
CA ALA A 101 3.55 4.71 1.19
C ALA A 101 4.01 4.38 2.62
N GLY A 102 5.05 3.54 2.76
CA GLY A 102 5.65 3.22 4.05
C GLY A 102 6.27 4.43 4.74
N PHE A 103 6.91 5.34 3.99
CA PHE A 103 7.41 6.61 4.49
C PHE A 103 6.27 7.46 5.08
N TYR A 104 5.20 7.70 4.33
CA TYR A 104 4.06 8.46 4.82
C TYR A 104 3.41 7.83 6.06
N ALA A 105 3.26 6.50 6.08
CA ALA A 105 2.68 5.79 7.23
C ALA A 105 3.50 5.98 8.51
N ARG A 106 4.85 5.91 8.43
CA ARG A 106 5.73 6.12 9.60
C ARG A 106 5.68 7.53 10.16
N HIS A 107 5.33 8.52 9.34
CA HIS A 107 5.27 9.94 9.70
C HIS A 107 3.83 10.46 9.84
N GLU A 108 2.89 9.57 10.16
CA GLU A 108 1.46 9.88 10.44
C GLU A 108 0.71 10.58 9.29
N ALA A 109 1.24 10.56 8.06
CA ALA A 109 0.59 11.05 6.86
C ALA A 109 -0.27 9.95 6.22
N LEU A 110 -1.19 9.39 7.00
CA LEU A 110 -1.95 8.19 6.62
C LEU A 110 -2.75 8.35 5.31
N PRO A 111 -3.45 9.48 5.03
CA PRO A 111 -4.13 9.65 3.75
C PRO A 111 -3.19 9.57 2.55
N GLU A 112 -2.05 10.24 2.62
CA GLU A 112 -1.01 10.18 1.59
C GLU A 112 -0.39 8.78 1.48
N ALA A 113 -0.25 8.06 2.60
CA ALA A 113 0.19 6.67 2.59
C ALA A 113 -0.79 5.77 1.83
N LYS A 114 -2.10 5.95 2.06
CA LYS A 114 -3.16 5.21 1.35
C LYS A 114 -3.13 5.53 -0.13
N GLU A 115 -3.04 6.81 -0.50
CA GLU A 115 -2.95 7.24 -1.91
C GLU A 115 -1.77 6.58 -2.63
N ALA A 116 -0.56 6.64 -2.06
CA ALA A 116 0.62 6.02 -2.65
C ALA A 116 0.52 4.47 -2.70
N CYS A 117 -0.11 3.84 -1.71
CA CYS A 117 -0.33 2.40 -1.68
C CYS A 117 -1.32 1.97 -2.77
N ASP A 118 -2.44 2.68 -2.92
CA ASP A 118 -3.44 2.43 -3.97
C ASP A 118 -2.85 2.65 -5.37
N GLU A 119 -1.97 3.64 -5.54
CA GLU A 119 -1.20 3.82 -6.78
C GLU A 119 -0.28 2.63 -7.06
N ALA A 120 0.39 2.07 -6.05
CA ALA A 120 1.22 0.88 -6.22
C ALA A 120 0.38 -0.29 -6.77
N PHE A 121 -0.78 -0.57 -6.18
CA PHE A 121 -1.69 -1.62 -6.66
C PHE A 121 -2.26 -1.33 -8.05
N ARG A 122 -2.50 -0.06 -8.39
CA ARG A 122 -2.95 0.31 -9.75
C ARG A 122 -1.91 0.02 -10.81
N VAL A 123 -0.62 0.24 -10.50
CA VAL A 123 0.49 -0.14 -11.38
C VAL A 123 0.62 -1.66 -11.45
N GLY A 124 0.46 -2.34 -10.31
CA GLY A 124 0.53 -3.79 -10.20
C GLY A 124 1.94 -4.35 -10.34
N LEU A 125 2.05 -5.67 -10.26
CA LEU A 125 3.26 -6.40 -10.61
C LEU A 125 3.16 -6.95 -12.03
N ASP A 126 4.30 -7.04 -12.70
CA ASP A 126 4.37 -7.70 -13.99
C ASP A 126 4.36 -9.23 -13.83
N ALA A 127 3.71 -9.94 -14.75
CA ALA A 127 3.62 -11.39 -14.69
C ALA A 127 4.99 -12.11 -14.68
N LEU A 128 6.05 -11.47 -15.21
CA LEU A 128 7.41 -12.03 -15.18
C LEU A 128 7.99 -12.15 -13.76
N VAL A 129 7.42 -11.48 -12.77
CA VAL A 129 7.91 -11.50 -11.37
C VAL A 129 6.97 -12.25 -10.42
N ASP A 130 5.94 -12.92 -10.95
CA ASP A 130 4.94 -13.63 -10.13
C ASP A 130 5.56 -14.75 -9.29
N ASP A 131 6.58 -15.43 -9.81
CA ASP A 131 7.25 -16.54 -9.12
C ASP A 131 8.41 -16.09 -8.21
N ASP A 132 8.77 -14.80 -8.20
CA ASP A 132 9.85 -14.29 -7.37
C ASP A 132 9.41 -14.18 -5.91
N LYS A 133 9.95 -15.05 -5.06
CA LYS A 133 9.59 -15.11 -3.63
C LYS A 133 9.84 -13.81 -2.88
N SER A 134 10.87 -13.04 -3.25
CA SER A 134 11.20 -11.78 -2.59
C SER A 134 10.17 -10.72 -2.94
N ILE A 135 9.80 -10.62 -4.23
CA ILE A 135 8.78 -9.70 -4.71
C ILE A 135 7.40 -10.06 -4.15
N GLN A 136 7.04 -11.35 -4.12
CA GLN A 136 5.78 -11.81 -3.53
C GLN A 136 5.69 -11.53 -2.03
N ALA A 137 6.81 -11.64 -1.29
CA ALA A 137 6.84 -11.23 0.11
C ALA A 137 6.60 -9.73 0.28
N MET A 138 7.14 -8.89 -0.61
CA MET A 138 6.87 -7.45 -0.61
C MET A 138 5.44 -7.11 -0.99
N TYR A 139 4.85 -7.82 -1.95
CA TYR A 139 3.44 -7.67 -2.32
C TYR A 139 2.50 -7.97 -1.15
N LYS A 140 2.73 -9.09 -0.45
CA LYS A 140 1.96 -9.43 0.76
C LYS A 140 2.06 -8.36 1.84
N ARG A 141 3.25 -7.78 2.06
CA ARG A 141 3.42 -6.65 2.99
C ARG A 141 2.65 -5.41 2.53
N ALA A 142 2.54 -5.17 1.22
CA ALA A 142 1.72 -4.10 0.68
C ALA A 142 0.23 -4.33 0.96
N GLU A 143 -0.26 -5.57 0.80
CA GLU A 143 -1.66 -5.93 1.11
C GLU A 143 -1.95 -5.72 2.60
N GLU A 144 -1.03 -6.13 3.47
CA GLU A 144 -1.14 -5.90 4.92
C GLU A 144 -1.17 -4.40 5.25
N LEU A 145 -0.28 -3.60 4.65
CA LEU A 145 -0.25 -2.15 4.82
C LEU A 145 -1.55 -1.51 4.34
N GLN A 146 -2.04 -1.86 3.15
CA GLN A 146 -3.28 -1.33 2.59
C GLN A 146 -4.48 -1.67 3.49
N ARG A 147 -4.56 -2.92 3.96
CA ARG A 147 -5.60 -3.35 4.90
C ARG A 147 -5.58 -2.49 6.16
N HIS A 148 -4.41 -2.29 6.78
CA HIS A 148 -4.29 -1.46 7.97
C HIS A 148 -4.64 0.01 7.70
N LEU A 149 -4.24 0.57 6.57
CA LEU A 149 -4.60 1.93 6.18
C LEU A 149 -6.12 2.08 6.01
N ILE A 150 -6.79 1.10 5.39
CA ILE A 150 -8.26 1.08 5.27
C ILE A 150 -8.93 0.94 6.64
N GLU A 151 -8.40 0.10 7.54
CA GLU A 151 -8.92 -0.05 8.90
C GLU A 151 -8.78 1.23 9.73
N ILE A 152 -7.69 2.00 9.55
CA ILE A 152 -7.45 3.22 10.30
C ILE A 152 -8.22 4.42 9.72
N LEU A 153 -8.28 4.54 8.39
CA LEU A 153 -8.87 5.69 7.71
C LEU A 153 -10.36 5.51 7.39
N GLY A 154 -10.81 4.27 7.30
CA GLY A 154 -12.16 3.94 6.84
C GLY A 154 -12.34 4.15 5.32
N PRO A 155 -13.48 3.71 4.77
CA PRO A 155 -13.91 4.10 3.42
C PRO A 155 -14.24 5.60 3.33
N GLU A 156 -14.34 6.15 2.11
CA GLU A 156 -14.62 7.60 1.94
C GLU A 156 -16.02 8.02 2.42
N ASP A 157 -16.98 7.09 2.39
CA ASP A 157 -18.41 7.32 2.68
C ASP A 157 -18.86 6.67 4.01
N VAL A 158 -17.98 6.57 5.03
CA VAL A 158 -18.27 5.86 6.31
C VAL A 158 -19.65 6.20 6.85
N GLU A 159 -19.95 7.48 7.04
CA GLU A 159 -21.21 7.93 7.64
C GLU A 159 -22.41 7.42 6.83
N LYS A 160 -22.39 7.60 5.52
CA LYS A 160 -23.48 7.21 4.62
C LYS A 160 -23.69 5.69 4.62
N ILE A 161 -22.61 4.92 4.55
CA ILE A 161 -22.65 3.46 4.59
C ILE A 161 -23.18 2.98 5.95
N PHE A 162 -22.70 3.58 7.05
CA PHE A 162 -23.16 3.28 8.40
C PHE A 162 -24.65 3.57 8.54
N LEU A 163 -25.11 4.78 8.20
CA LEU A 163 -26.51 5.18 8.29
C LEU A 163 -27.45 4.26 7.49
N LYS A 164 -27.04 3.86 6.28
CA LYS A 164 -27.80 2.93 5.43
C LYS A 164 -27.95 1.54 6.05
N ASN A 165 -26.98 1.10 6.84
CA ASN A 165 -26.95 -0.24 7.44
C ASN A 165 -27.23 -0.21 8.95
N PHE A 166 -27.53 0.94 9.53
CA PHE A 166 -27.66 1.13 10.99
C PHE A 166 -28.63 0.12 11.60
N ASP A 167 -29.86 0.05 11.08
CA ASP A 167 -30.91 -0.84 11.59
C ASP A 167 -30.57 -2.34 11.47
N LYS A 168 -29.58 -2.67 10.63
CA LYS A 168 -29.06 -4.03 10.49
C LYS A 168 -27.93 -4.31 11.49
N LEU A 169 -27.16 -3.28 11.84
CA LEU A 169 -26.06 -3.37 12.80
C LEU A 169 -26.57 -3.30 14.25
N ASP A 170 -27.56 -2.46 14.53
CA ASP A 170 -28.30 -2.35 15.79
C ASP A 170 -29.31 -3.52 15.87
N VAL A 171 -28.85 -4.66 16.37
CA VAL A 171 -29.60 -5.93 16.35
C VAL A 171 -30.71 -5.90 17.39
N ASN A 172 -30.44 -5.30 18.55
CA ASN A 172 -31.38 -5.25 19.67
C ASN A 172 -32.37 -4.06 19.56
N LYS A 173 -32.11 -3.10 18.65
CA LYS A 173 -32.92 -1.90 18.35
C LYS A 173 -33.01 -0.92 19.51
N ASP A 174 -31.94 -0.78 20.29
CA ASP A 174 -31.87 0.17 21.40
C ASP A 174 -31.40 1.58 20.98
N GLY A 175 -31.08 1.76 19.69
CA GLY A 175 -30.73 3.06 19.11
C GLY A 175 -29.24 3.36 19.11
N PHE A 176 -28.39 2.39 19.49
CA PHE A 176 -26.95 2.46 19.34
C PHE A 176 -26.40 1.13 18.80
N VAL A 177 -25.15 1.13 18.35
CA VAL A 177 -24.45 -0.09 17.93
C VAL A 177 -23.28 -0.32 18.88
N ASP A 178 -23.34 -1.38 19.68
CA ASP A 178 -22.27 -1.70 20.63
C ASP A 178 -21.10 -2.49 19.99
N GLU A 179 -20.00 -2.67 20.73
CA GLU A 179 -18.83 -3.40 20.24
C GLU A 179 -19.15 -4.87 19.92
N ALA A 180 -20.05 -5.50 20.68
CA ALA A 180 -20.42 -6.90 20.48
C ALA A 180 -21.25 -7.08 19.20
N GLU A 181 -22.12 -6.13 18.88
CA GLU A 181 -22.89 -6.07 17.65
C GLU A 181 -21.98 -5.85 16.43
N LEU A 182 -21.00 -4.94 16.52
CA LEU A 182 -20.00 -4.78 15.46
C LEU A 182 -19.17 -6.06 15.26
N ARG A 183 -18.73 -6.72 16.34
CA ARG A 183 -18.01 -8.01 16.24
C ARG A 183 -18.87 -9.11 15.63
N ARG A 184 -20.17 -9.14 15.96
CA ARG A 184 -21.13 -10.07 15.33
C ARG A 184 -21.28 -9.77 13.84
N ALA A 185 -21.44 -8.51 13.47
CA ALA A 185 -21.55 -8.08 12.09
C ALA A 185 -20.29 -8.43 11.28
N GLN A 186 -19.11 -8.41 11.88
CA GLN A 186 -17.86 -8.81 11.23
C GLN A 186 -17.86 -10.26 10.73
N LEU A 187 -18.61 -11.14 11.40
CA LEU A 187 -18.74 -12.56 11.05
C LEU A 187 -19.98 -12.86 10.19
N ASP A 188 -20.85 -11.86 9.96
CA ASP A 188 -22.07 -12.02 9.18
C ASP A 188 -21.79 -11.90 7.68
N ILE A 189 -21.88 -13.04 6.99
CA ILE A 189 -21.69 -13.16 5.53
C ILE A 189 -22.73 -12.39 4.70
N THR A 190 -23.84 -11.97 5.30
CA THR A 190 -24.89 -11.19 4.62
C THR A 190 -24.59 -9.69 4.61
N ILE A 191 -23.59 -9.23 5.37
CA ILE A 191 -23.11 -7.84 5.36
C ILE A 191 -22.20 -7.66 4.13
N SER A 192 -22.43 -6.61 3.34
CA SER A 192 -21.64 -6.34 2.13
C SER A 192 -20.18 -6.06 2.48
N ALA A 193 -19.27 -6.30 1.53
CA ALA A 193 -17.84 -6.03 1.71
C ALA A 193 -17.53 -4.57 2.11
N GLU A 194 -18.31 -3.62 1.58
CA GLU A 194 -18.24 -2.19 1.92
C GLU A 194 -18.65 -1.94 3.38
N THR A 195 -19.79 -2.48 3.82
CA THR A 195 -20.21 -2.35 5.23
C THR A 195 -19.24 -3.08 6.17
N GLN A 196 -18.65 -4.20 5.75
CA GLN A 196 -17.59 -4.88 6.49
C GLN A 196 -16.35 -3.99 6.73
N GLN A 197 -15.99 -3.12 5.77
CA GLN A 197 -14.90 -2.16 5.95
C GLN A 197 -15.27 -1.11 7.01
N VAL A 198 -16.50 -0.59 6.98
CA VAL A 198 -17.02 0.31 8.02
C VAL A 198 -17.00 -0.35 9.40
N VAL A 199 -17.45 -1.60 9.51
CA VAL A 199 -17.43 -2.34 10.79
C VAL A 199 -16.01 -2.45 11.34
N ARG A 200 -15.02 -2.80 10.52
CA ARG A 200 -13.60 -2.86 10.95
C ARG A 200 -13.07 -1.49 11.38
N TYR A 201 -13.40 -0.44 10.62
CA TYR A 201 -13.02 0.94 10.94
C TYR A 201 -13.59 1.40 12.28
N LEU A 202 -14.89 1.15 12.50
CA LEU A 202 -15.57 1.50 13.74
C LEU A 202 -15.03 0.68 14.92
N LEU A 203 -14.73 -0.62 14.74
CA LEU A 203 -14.09 -1.42 15.78
C LEU A 203 -12.69 -0.91 16.12
N HIS A 204 -11.89 -0.53 15.12
CA HIS A 204 -10.55 0.02 15.34
C HIS A 204 -10.61 1.35 16.13
N ASN A 205 -11.60 2.19 15.85
CA ASN A 205 -11.75 3.51 16.43
C ASN A 205 -12.85 3.60 17.51
N TYR A 206 -13.34 2.47 18.03
CA TYR A 206 -14.61 2.37 18.76
C TYR A 206 -14.77 3.44 19.85
N LEU A 207 -13.82 3.47 20.79
CA LEU A 207 -13.85 4.42 21.92
C LEU A 207 -13.73 5.89 21.48
N ALA A 208 -13.08 6.15 20.35
CA ALA A 208 -12.92 7.50 19.84
C ALA A 208 -14.18 7.97 19.10
N VAL A 209 -14.85 7.07 18.38
CA VAL A 209 -16.14 7.32 17.73
C VAL A 209 -17.22 7.56 18.79
N GLU A 210 -17.39 6.65 19.74
CA GLU A 210 -18.40 6.75 20.81
C GLU A 210 -18.27 8.02 21.66
N LYS A 211 -17.05 8.53 21.83
CA LYS A 211 -16.82 9.79 22.57
C LYS A 211 -16.97 11.04 21.71
N ALA A 212 -17.17 10.91 20.40
CA ALA A 212 -17.19 12.04 19.51
C ALA A 212 -18.40 12.94 19.75
N SER A 213 -19.60 12.39 20.02
CA SER A 213 -20.80 13.20 20.30
C SER A 213 -20.99 13.59 21.75
N ASN A 214 -20.38 12.90 22.71
CA ASN A 214 -20.53 13.17 24.14
C ASN A 214 -20.02 14.58 24.54
N ASP A 215 -20.93 15.55 24.56
CA ASP A 215 -20.79 16.88 25.15
C ASP A 215 -21.42 16.96 26.56
N GLU A 216 -22.08 15.88 27.01
CA GLU A 216 -22.72 15.79 28.30
C GLU A 216 -21.77 15.26 29.40
N PHE A 217 -21.88 15.83 30.60
CA PHE A 217 -21.04 15.58 31.78
C PHE A 217 -21.22 14.18 32.42
N GLY A 218 -21.61 13.16 31.64
CA GLY A 218 -21.83 11.78 32.08
C GLY A 218 -21.08 10.77 31.22
N LEU A 219 -20.45 9.78 31.85
CA LEU A 219 -19.76 8.67 31.19
C LEU A 219 -20.74 7.59 30.69
N GLU A 220 -21.82 7.98 30.00
CA GLU A 220 -22.73 6.99 29.41
C GLU A 220 -22.11 6.44 28.12
N ILE A 221 -21.23 5.47 28.29
CA ILE A 221 -20.64 4.62 27.24
C ILE A 221 -21.63 3.49 27.00
N ARG A 222 -22.54 3.69 26.04
CA ARG A 222 -23.59 2.71 25.71
C ARG A 222 -23.38 2.07 24.33
N GLY A 223 -22.68 2.73 23.42
CA GLY A 223 -22.53 2.30 22.03
C GLY A 223 -22.40 3.47 21.07
N ILE A 224 -22.14 3.17 19.81
CA ILE A 224 -21.98 4.16 18.74
C ILE A 224 -23.35 4.57 18.20
N THR A 225 -23.68 5.85 18.30
CA THR A 225 -24.89 6.43 17.69
C THR A 225 -24.62 6.97 16.28
N LYS A 226 -25.69 7.33 15.56
CA LYS A 226 -25.59 8.05 14.27
C LYS A 226 -24.84 9.39 14.41
N ALA A 227 -25.05 10.09 15.52
CA ALA A 227 -24.41 11.38 15.78
C ALA A 227 -22.91 11.25 16.06
N ASP A 228 -22.50 10.18 16.73
CA ASP A 228 -21.10 9.87 17.02
C ASP A 228 -20.29 9.71 15.74
N VAL A 229 -20.78 8.90 14.80
CA VAL A 229 -20.11 8.70 13.51
C VAL A 229 -20.01 10.02 12.74
N HIS A 230 -21.11 10.78 12.63
CA HIS A 230 -21.09 12.07 11.94
C HIS A 230 -20.04 13.03 12.52
N LYS A 231 -20.01 13.18 13.85
CA LYS A 231 -19.06 14.10 14.52
C LYS A 231 -17.62 13.58 14.45
N TYR A 232 -17.41 12.27 14.55
CA TYR A 232 -16.09 11.66 14.40
C TYR A 232 -15.52 11.89 13.00
N GLU A 233 -16.31 11.63 11.94
CA GLU A 233 -15.90 11.84 10.55
C GLU A 233 -15.59 13.32 10.25
N GLY A 234 -16.39 14.24 10.80
CA GLY A 234 -16.10 15.68 10.73
C GLY A 234 -14.76 16.04 11.37
N ASN A 235 -14.46 15.48 12.53
CA ASN A 235 -13.18 15.68 13.24
C ASN A 235 -11.99 15.04 12.51
N ALA A 236 -12.14 13.81 12.02
CA ALA A 236 -11.12 13.09 11.27
C ALA A 236 -10.76 13.85 9.99
N SER A 237 -11.75 14.27 9.21
CA SER A 237 -11.58 15.09 8.02
C SER A 237 -10.83 16.41 8.30
N ALA A 238 -11.08 17.05 9.44
CA ALA A 238 -10.38 18.26 9.85
C ALA A 238 -8.92 17.98 10.28
N ARG A 239 -8.67 16.86 10.97
CA ARG A 239 -7.33 16.43 11.40
C ARG A 239 -6.40 16.25 10.19
N TRP A 240 -6.88 15.59 9.15
CA TRP A 240 -6.09 15.31 7.95
C TRP A 240 -5.84 16.55 7.09
N LYS A 241 -6.82 17.46 6.97
CA LYS A 241 -6.63 18.74 6.25
C LYS A 241 -5.54 19.64 6.85
N ARG A 242 -5.27 19.55 8.15
CA ARG A 242 -4.25 20.35 8.82
C ARG A 242 -2.82 19.95 8.44
N VAL A 243 -2.58 18.68 8.12
CA VAL A 243 -1.24 18.18 7.74
C VAL A 243 -0.79 18.80 6.41
N LYS A 244 -1.71 18.94 5.44
CA LYS A 244 -1.41 19.56 4.12
C LYS A 244 -1.04 21.05 4.19
N LYS A 245 -1.40 21.77 5.25
CA LYS A 245 -1.21 23.23 5.37
C LYS A 245 0.09 23.67 6.08
N LYS A 246 0.85 22.76 6.69
CA LYS A 246 2.14 23.09 7.34
C LYS A 246 3.35 23.02 6.39
N LYS A 247 3.13 23.11 5.07
CA LYS A 247 4.19 23.15 4.05
C LYS A 247 4.60 24.57 3.71
#